data_AF-A0A2M9Q5C5-F1
#
_entry.id   AF-A0A2M9Q5C5-F1
#
_cell.length_a   1.000
_cell.length_b   1.000
_cell.length_c   1.000
_cell.angle_alpha   90.00
_cell.angle_beta   90.00
_cell.angle_gamma   90.00
#
_symmetry.space_group_name_H-M   'P 1'
#
loop_
_entity.id
_entity.type
_entity.pdbx_description
1 polymer ?
#
loop_
_entity_poly.entity_id
_entity_poly.type
_entity_poly.pdbx_seq_one_letter_code
_entity_poly.pdbx_strand_id
1 'polypeptide(L)'
;MRGFNVLLQKEFREAWRSWKFLWIPLVFALLGMSDPLTNYYMTDILNAVGNVPEGFEMLMPELMPVDLLQGSIGQFQTICLLVLMATFVGAISKERASGMATLLYVRPISFSAHFMSKFI
;
A
#
# COMPACT_ATOMS: atom_id res chain seq x y z
N MET A 1 -21.24 5.04 -24.14
CA MET A 1 -19.99 5.62 -23.62
C MET A 1 -20.17 6.69 -22.54
N ARG A 2 -21.21 7.55 -22.57
CA ARG A 2 -21.42 8.58 -21.55
C ARG A 2 -21.55 8.06 -20.11
N GLY A 3 -22.28 6.95 -19.89
CA GLY A 3 -22.48 6.38 -18.56
C GLY A 3 -21.21 5.88 -17.87
N PHE A 4 -20.29 5.26 -18.63
CA PHE A 4 -19.01 4.79 -18.12
C PHE A 4 -18.13 5.94 -17.63
N ASN A 5 -18.01 7.02 -18.41
CA ASN A 5 -17.22 8.19 -18.02
C ASN A 5 -17.76 8.87 -16.75
N VAL A 6 -19.08 8.90 -16.56
CA VAL A 6 -19.71 9.46 -15.35
C VAL A 6 -19.39 8.60 -14.12
N LEU A 7 -19.44 7.27 -14.25
CA LEU A 7 -19.07 6.35 -13.18
C LEU A 7 -17.59 6.47 -12.82
N LEU A 8 -16.72 6.55 -13.82
CA LEU A 8 -15.28 6.74 -13.62
C LEU A 8 -14.99 8.08 -12.94
N GLN A 9 -15.62 9.17 -13.35
CA GLN A 9 -15.50 10.47 -12.66
C GLN A 9 -15.95 10.41 -11.20
N LYS A 10 -16.98 9.61 -10.90
CA LYS A 10 -17.44 9.37 -9.53
C LYS A 10 -16.39 8.64 -8.70
N GLU A 11 -15.75 7.60 -9.25
CA GLU A 11 -14.66 6.88 -8.57
C GLU A 11 -13.43 7.76 -8.35
N PHE A 12 -12.99 8.53 -9.34
CA PHE A 12 -11.87 9.47 -9.19
C PHE A 12 -12.15 10.52 -8.11
N ARG A 13 -13.38 11.03 -8.04
CA ARG A 13 -13.79 11.99 -6.99
C ARG A 13 -13.81 11.33 -5.61
N GLU A 14 -14.23 10.07 -5.52
CA GLU A 14 -14.18 9.29 -4.28
C GLU A 14 -12.73 9.05 -3.85
N ALA A 15 -11.84 8.66 -4.77
CA ALA A 15 -10.41 8.47 -4.51
C ALA A 15 -9.73 9.77 -4.04
N TRP A 16 -10.06 10.90 -4.66
CA TRP A 16 -9.57 12.21 -4.25
C TRP A 16 -10.06 12.63 -2.86
N ARG A 17 -11.37 12.49 -2.60
CA ARG A 17 -11.97 12.87 -1.30
C ARG A 17 -11.60 11.92 -0.16
N SER A 18 -11.24 10.69 -0.47
CA SER A 18 -10.70 9.72 0.50
C SER A 18 -9.19 9.85 0.69
N TRP A 19 -8.56 10.88 0.10
CA TRP A 19 -7.13 11.17 0.23
C TRP A 19 -6.22 10.02 -0.21
N LYS A 20 -6.73 9.06 -1.02
CA LYS A 20 -5.96 7.89 -1.49
C LYS A 20 -4.68 8.30 -2.21
N PHE A 21 -4.76 9.34 -3.03
CA PHE A 21 -3.59 9.87 -3.73
C PHE A 21 -2.53 10.48 -2.81
N LEU A 22 -2.88 10.86 -1.58
CA LEU A 22 -1.92 11.45 -0.64
C LEU A 22 -1.40 10.41 0.36
N TRP A 23 -2.28 9.58 0.91
CA TRP A 23 -1.86 8.61 1.91
C TRP A 23 -1.10 7.40 1.32
N ILE A 24 -1.43 6.95 0.10
CA ILE A 24 -0.73 5.82 -0.53
C ILE A 24 0.76 6.15 -0.76
N PRO A 25 1.13 7.27 -1.41
CA PRO A 25 2.55 7.63 -1.54
C PRO A 25 3.22 7.89 -0.20
N LEU A 26 2.51 8.45 0.78
CA LEU A 26 3.04 8.68 2.12
C LEU A 26 3.43 7.34 2.78
N VAL A 27 2.56 6.34 2.73
CA VAL A 27 2.83 5.00 3.28
C VAL A 27 4.02 4.37 2.55
N PHE A 28 4.10 4.50 1.22
CA PHE A 28 5.25 4.00 0.46
C PHE A 28 6.56 4.70 0.80
N ALA A 29 6.54 6.01 1.00
CA ALA A 29 7.72 6.76 1.43
C ALA A 29 8.18 6.33 2.83
N LEU A 30 7.25 6.16 3.77
CA LEU A 30 7.57 5.71 5.13
C LEU A 30 8.14 4.29 5.16
N LEU A 31 7.49 3.35 4.46
CA LEU A 31 7.93 1.95 4.40
C LEU A 31 9.23 1.78 3.61
N GLY A 32 9.43 2.58 2.56
CA GLY A 32 10.66 2.56 1.76
C GLY A 32 11.85 3.12 2.54
N MET A 33 11.60 4.06 3.45
CA MET A 33 12.64 4.64 4.30
C MET A 33 12.90 3.78 5.56
N SER A 34 11.92 3.02 6.05
CA SER A 34 12.08 2.25 7.30
C SER A 34 13.14 1.16 7.21
N ASP A 35 13.23 0.45 6.09
CA ASP A 35 14.23 -0.61 5.87
C ASP A 35 15.67 -0.09 5.95
N PRO A 36 16.11 0.90 5.13
CA PRO A 36 17.48 1.38 5.17
C PRO A 36 17.82 2.08 6.49
N LEU A 37 16.86 2.79 7.10
CA LEU A 37 17.05 3.41 8.41
C LEU A 37 17.31 2.36 9.49
N THR A 38 16.53 1.28 9.50
CA THR A 38 16.68 0.22 10.51
C THR A 38 18.00 -0.52 10.34
N ASN A 39 18.44 -0.75 9.10
CA ASN A 39 19.75 -1.35 8.83
C ASN A 39 20.91 -0.44 9.25
N TYR A 40 20.81 0.87 8.99
CA TYR A 40 21.84 1.84 9.39
C TYR A 40 21.98 1.94 10.91
N TYR A 41 20.87 1.97 11.64
CA TYR A 41 20.87 2.06 13.10
C TYR A 41 20.88 0.69 13.79
N MET A 42 21.08 -0.42 13.08
CA MET A 42 20.94 -1.76 13.64
C MET A 42 21.85 -1.97 14.87
N THR A 43 23.13 -1.60 14.75
CA THR A 43 24.09 -1.71 15.85
C THR A 43 23.71 -0.84 17.04
N ASP A 44 23.25 0.39 16.79
CA ASP A 44 22.81 1.33 17.83
C ASP A 44 21.54 0.83 18.55
N ILE A 45 20.60 0.26 17.79
CA ILE A 45 19.38 -0.37 18.32
C ILE A 45 19.74 -1.56 19.21
N LEU A 46 20.65 -2.43 18.77
CA LEU A 46 21.06 -3.60 19.54
C LEU A 46 21.79 -3.20 20.85
N ASN A 47 22.61 -2.16 20.79
CA ASN A 47 23.29 -1.61 21.96
C ASN A 47 22.29 -0.97 22.95
N ALA A 48 21.26 -0.29 22.46
CA ALA A 48 20.23 0.33 23.28
C ALA A 48 19.22 -0.66 23.88
N VAL A 49 18.94 -1.77 23.19
CA VAL A 49 17.99 -2.81 23.63
C VAL A 49 18.65 -3.84 24.56
N GLY A 50 20.00 -3.96 24.54
CA GLY A 50 20.78 -4.39 25.70
C GLY A 50 20.38 -5.74 26.33
N ASN A 51 20.55 -6.84 25.59
CA ASN A 51 20.66 -8.19 26.17
C ASN A 51 21.58 -9.07 25.32
N VAL A 52 22.70 -8.52 24.85
CA VAL A 52 23.77 -9.33 24.26
C VAL A 52 24.59 -9.95 25.40
N PRO A 53 24.67 -11.29 25.51
CA PRO A 53 25.50 -11.95 26.50
C PRO A 53 26.95 -11.46 26.42
N GLU A 54 27.61 -11.29 27.58
CA GLU A 54 29.04 -10.98 27.64
C GLU A 54 29.82 -12.06 26.87
N GLY A 55 30.39 -11.67 25.71
CA GLY A 55 31.09 -12.58 24.80
C GLY A 55 30.44 -12.79 23.43
N PHE A 56 29.29 -12.16 23.15
CA PHE A 56 28.73 -12.15 21.80
C PHE A 56 29.50 -11.14 20.92
N GLU A 57 30.58 -11.60 20.30
CA GLU A 57 31.19 -10.89 19.18
C GLU A 57 30.16 -10.88 18.04
N MET A 58 29.49 -9.73 17.85
CA MET A 58 28.65 -9.51 16.68
C MET A 58 29.55 -9.46 15.45
N LEU A 59 29.88 -10.63 14.89
CA LEU A 59 30.37 -10.77 13.53
C LEU A 59 29.18 -10.47 12.61
N MET A 60 28.69 -9.23 12.60
CA MET A 60 27.85 -8.79 11.50
C MET A 60 28.75 -8.77 10.27
N PRO A 61 28.45 -9.58 9.24
CA PRO A 61 29.16 -9.47 7.99
C PRO A 61 29.03 -8.03 7.50
N GLU A 62 30.10 -7.50 6.94
CA GLU A 62 30.09 -6.18 6.33
C GLU A 62 29.16 -6.25 5.11
N LEU A 63 27.90 -5.87 5.31
CA LEU A 63 26.89 -5.93 4.26
C LEU A 63 27.24 -4.84 3.25
N MET A 64 27.63 -5.25 2.05
CA MET A 64 27.86 -4.32 0.96
C MET A 64 26.55 -3.55 0.68
N PRO A 65 26.61 -2.23 0.43
CA PRO A 65 25.40 -1.43 0.20
C PRO A 65 24.50 -1.97 -0.92
N VAL A 66 25.08 -2.66 -1.90
CA VAL A 66 24.37 -3.29 -3.02
C VAL A 66 23.48 -4.45 -2.55
N ASP A 67 23.97 -5.28 -1.64
CA ASP A 67 23.25 -6.47 -1.18
C ASP A 67 22.07 -6.06 -0.28
N LEU A 68 22.24 -5.02 0.53
CA LEU A 68 21.18 -4.41 1.33
C LEU A 68 20.06 -3.84 0.45
N LEU A 69 20.42 -3.14 -0.62
CA LEU A 69 19.44 -2.58 -1.55
C LEU A 69 18.71 -3.69 -2.32
N GLN A 70 19.41 -4.72 -2.80
CA GLN A 70 18.78 -5.84 -3.49
C GLN A 70 17.78 -6.59 -2.59
N GLY A 71 18.15 -6.87 -1.34
CA GLY A 71 17.26 -7.50 -0.37
C GLY A 71 16.03 -6.64 -0.05
N SER A 72 16.25 -5.34 0.21
CA SER A 72 15.17 -4.41 0.55
C SER A 72 14.21 -4.19 -0.62
N ILE A 73 14.68 -4.15 -1.88
CA ILE A 73 13.81 -4.01 -3.06
C ILE A 73 12.79 -5.15 -3.14
N GLY A 74 13.20 -6.40 -2.91
CA GLY A 74 12.29 -7.55 -2.97
C GLY A 74 11.22 -7.52 -1.88
N GLN A 75 11.60 -7.15 -0.66
CA GLN A 75 10.68 -7.00 0.46
C GLN A 75 9.72 -5.82 0.25
N PHE A 76 10.26 -4.68 -0.19
CA PHE A 76 9.48 -3.49 -0.53
C PHE A 76 8.44 -3.76 -1.61
N GLN A 77 8.79 -4.52 -2.66
CA GLN A 77 7.84 -4.90 -3.71
C GLN A 77 6.65 -5.68 -3.15
N THR A 78 6.92 -6.66 -2.27
CA THR A 78 5.87 -7.50 -1.68
C THR A 78 4.93 -6.67 -0.79
N ILE A 79 5.50 -5.82 0.07
CA ILE A 79 4.72 -4.96 0.96
C ILE A 79 3.90 -3.95 0.16
N CYS A 80 4.47 -3.34 -0.88
CA CYS A 80 3.76 -2.40 -1.75
C CYS A 80 2.56 -3.06 -2.43
N LEU A 81 2.72 -4.28 -2.94
CA LEU A 81 1.63 -5.05 -3.53
C LEU A 81 0.52 -5.31 -2.52
N LEU A 82 0.86 -5.70 -1.28
CA LEU A 82 -0.13 -5.93 -0.22
C LEU A 82 -0.91 -4.66 0.14
N VAL A 83 -0.24 -3.52 0.24
CA VAL A 83 -0.89 -2.23 0.52
C VAL A 83 -1.83 -1.82 -0.62
N LEU A 84 -1.41 -1.99 -1.88
CA LEU A 84 -2.28 -1.75 -3.03
C LEU A 84 -3.49 -2.68 -3.01
N MET A 85 -3.27 -3.98 -2.83
CA MET A 85 -4.35 -4.96 -2.73
C MET A 85 -5.33 -4.57 -1.62
N ALA A 86 -4.87 -4.27 -0.41
CA ALA A 86 -5.73 -3.86 0.70
C ALA A 86 -6.54 -2.58 0.39
N THR A 87 -5.99 -1.67 -0.42
CA THR A 87 -6.67 -0.41 -0.80
C THR A 87 -7.81 -0.61 -1.78
N PHE A 88 -7.66 -1.54 -2.72
CA PHE A 88 -8.63 -1.79 -3.80
C PHE A 88 -9.57 -2.97 -3.49
N VAL A 89 -9.13 -3.93 -2.68
CA VAL A 89 -9.96 -5.05 -2.24
C VAL A 89 -11.19 -4.53 -1.51
N GLY A 90 -12.34 -5.08 -1.87
CA GLY A 90 -13.60 -4.73 -1.22
C GLY A 90 -14.21 -3.41 -1.70
N ALA A 91 -13.72 -2.76 -2.77
CA ALA A 91 -14.38 -1.57 -3.33
C ALA A 91 -15.87 -1.82 -3.65
N ILE A 92 -16.18 -2.95 -4.29
CA ILE A 92 -17.57 -3.36 -4.59
C ILE A 92 -18.32 -3.77 -3.31
N SER A 93 -17.63 -4.44 -2.38
CA SER A 93 -18.24 -4.87 -1.09
C SER A 93 -18.65 -3.67 -0.23
N LYS A 94 -17.80 -2.64 -0.20
CA LYS A 94 -18.03 -1.39 0.55
C LYS A 94 -19.21 -0.60 0.01
N GLU A 95 -19.43 -0.60 -1.30
CA GLU A 95 -20.62 0.01 -1.89
C GLU A 95 -21.91 -0.74 -1.56
N ARG A 96 -21.85 -2.08 -1.50
CA ARG A 96 -22.99 -2.89 -1.05
C ARG A 96 -23.30 -2.63 0.42
N ALA A 97 -22.28 -2.56 1.27
CA ALA A 97 -22.44 -2.30 2.70
C ALA A 97 -22.93 -0.87 3.01
N SER A 98 -22.52 0.13 2.23
CA SER A 98 -22.90 1.53 2.42
C SER A 98 -24.28 1.89 1.84
N GLY A 99 -24.99 0.94 1.22
CA GLY A 99 -26.27 1.19 0.56
C GLY A 99 -26.17 2.00 -0.74
N MET A 100 -24.96 2.37 -1.18
CA MET A 100 -24.78 3.12 -2.42
C MET A 100 -25.19 2.31 -3.66
N ALA A 101 -25.04 0.98 -3.57
CA ALA A 101 -25.45 0.05 -4.63
C ALA A 101 -26.96 0.19 -4.96
N THR A 102 -27.83 0.42 -3.98
CA THR A 102 -29.27 0.54 -4.23
C THR A 102 -29.58 1.80 -5.04
N LEU A 103 -28.89 2.92 -4.77
CA LEU A 103 -29.04 4.18 -5.51
C LEU A 103 -28.53 4.07 -6.95
N LEU A 104 -27.49 3.27 -7.19
CA LEU A 104 -26.94 3.03 -8.51
C LEU A 104 -27.89 2.21 -9.39
N TYR A 105 -28.48 1.13 -8.85
CA TYR A 105 -29.32 0.20 -9.60
C TYR A 105 -30.75 0.69 -9.88
N VAL A 106 -31.16 1.85 -9.35
CA VAL A 106 -32.44 2.49 -9.72
C VAL A 106 -32.45 2.94 -11.19
N ARG A 107 -31.28 3.14 -11.80
CA ARG A 107 -31.14 3.51 -13.22
C ARG A 107 -30.65 2.32 -14.04
N PRO A 108 -31.06 2.20 -15.32
CA PRO A 108 -30.55 1.16 -16.20
C PRO A 108 -29.06 1.42 -16.51
N ILE A 109 -28.18 0.77 -15.75
CA ILE A 109 -26.72 0.84 -15.91
C ILE A 109 -26.24 -0.54 -16.38
N SER A 110 -25.40 -0.55 -17.41
CA SER A 110 -24.75 -1.78 -17.85
C SER A 110 -23.81 -2.31 -16.76
N PHE A 111 -23.93 -3.62 -16.45
CA PHE A 111 -23.03 -4.30 -15.54
C PHE A 111 -21.55 -4.16 -15.95
N SER A 112 -21.26 -4.26 -17.25
CA SER A 112 -19.89 -4.13 -17.77
C SER A 112 -19.32 -2.73 -17.55
N ALA A 113 -20.14 -1.69 -17.70
CA ALA A 113 -19.72 -0.31 -17.46
C ALA A 113 -19.43 -0.07 -15.98
N HIS A 114 -20.24 -0.64 -15.09
CA HIS A 114 -20.05 -0.54 -13.64
C HIS A 114 -18.78 -1.28 -13.16
N PHE A 115 -18.57 -2.50 -13.65
CA PHE A 115 -17.39 -3.28 -13.28
C PHE A 115 -16.10 -2.62 -13.80
N MET A 116 -16.08 -2.21 -15.07
CA MET A 116 -14.91 -1.56 -15.66
C MET A 116 -14.60 -0.20 -15.03
N SER A 117 -15.61 0.56 -14.57
CA SER A 117 -15.33 1.85 -13.93
C SER A 117 -14.59 1.74 -12.60
N LYS A 118 -14.57 0.55 -11.99
CA LYS A 118 -13.84 0.27 -10.74
C LYS A 118 -12.51 -0.44 -10.95
N PHE A 119 -12.37 -1.10 -12.09
CA PHE A 119 -11.13 -1.78 -12.45
C PHE A 119 -10.07 -0.78 -12.93
N ILE A 120 -10.51 0.31 -13.57
CA ILE A 120 -9.70 1.42 -14.05
C ILE A 120 -9.53 2.45 -12.94
#